data_AF-A0A7W5LQL2-F1
#
_entry.id   AF-A0A7W5LQL2-F1
#
_cell.length_a   1.000
_cell.length_b   1.000
_cell.length_c   1.000
_cell.angle_alpha   90.00
_cell.angle_beta   90.00
_cell.angle_gamma   90.00
#
_symmetry.space_group_name_H-M   'P 1'
#
loop_
_entity.id
_entity.type
_entity.pdbx_description
1 polymer ?
#
loop_
_entity_poly.entity_id
_entity_poly.type
_entity_poly.pdbx_seq_one_letter_code
_entity_poly.pdbx_strand_id
1 'polypeptide(L)'
;MKKALLIAAAFAATFPLLAHAETLQFPSEEPIAEVSIPHSWGPKETETGVDATSPDSAIYFSIDIASDKTIDKTLDDVIDFLLKNGVEIDDKSKHEYPDSVLNGMKMAHLEWDGKDKDGPVDVELGLLQPSEDKLLVVTYWGSKETQDKHDEAVQKIMNSLKPIND
;
A
#
# COMPACT_ATOMS: atom_id res chain seq x y z
N MET A 1 -36.77 -53.65 2.49
CA MET A 1 -37.16 -52.22 2.51
C MET A 1 -36.04 -51.41 3.12
N LYS A 2 -35.81 -50.24 2.52
CA LYS A 2 -34.69 -49.30 2.74
C LYS A 2 -34.56 -48.81 4.20
N LYS A 3 -33.32 -48.49 4.62
CA LYS A 3 -32.88 -47.37 5.51
C LYS A 3 -31.51 -47.75 6.11
N ALA A 4 -30.40 -47.29 5.53
CA ALA A 4 -29.75 -46.00 5.78
C ALA A 4 -29.07 -45.93 7.16
N LEU A 5 -27.72 -45.89 7.19
CA LEU A 5 -26.94 -44.77 7.71
C LEU A 5 -25.43 -45.06 7.49
N LEU A 6 -24.84 -44.42 6.48
CA LEU A 6 -23.40 -44.18 6.41
C LEU A 6 -23.19 -42.82 7.08
N ILE A 7 -22.52 -42.79 8.24
CA ILE A 7 -21.98 -41.55 8.78
C ILE A 7 -20.54 -41.46 8.30
N ALA A 8 -20.34 -40.84 7.14
CA ALA A 8 -19.04 -40.33 6.75
C ALA A 8 -18.83 -39.02 7.51
N ALA A 9 -17.96 -39.05 8.53
CA ALA A 9 -17.47 -37.83 9.17
C ALA A 9 -16.58 -37.09 8.16
N ALA A 10 -17.15 -36.11 7.46
CA ALA A 10 -16.39 -35.19 6.65
C ALA A 10 -15.62 -34.26 7.59
N PHE A 11 -14.33 -34.56 7.79
CA PHE A 11 -13.39 -33.62 8.38
C PHE A 11 -13.16 -32.51 7.34
N ALA A 12 -13.93 -31.42 7.43
CA ALA A 12 -13.62 -30.19 6.72
C ALA A 12 -12.37 -29.61 7.39
N ALA A 13 -11.19 -30.00 6.92
CA ALA A 13 -9.95 -29.34 7.24
C ALA A 13 -10.01 -27.93 6.65
N THR A 14 -10.39 -26.95 7.47
CA THR A 14 -10.15 -25.54 7.18
C THR A 14 -8.64 -25.33 7.24
N PHE A 15 -7.95 -25.53 6.12
CA PHE A 15 -6.59 -25.05 5.99
C PHE A 15 -6.63 -23.52 6.17
N PRO A 16 -5.92 -22.94 7.14
CA PRO A 16 -5.69 -21.50 7.09
C PRO A 16 -4.98 -21.24 5.76
N LEU A 17 -5.60 -20.47 4.89
CA LEU A 17 -4.89 -19.83 3.78
C LEU A 17 -3.81 -19.00 4.45
N LEU A 18 -2.60 -19.54 4.53
CA LEU A 18 -1.42 -18.74 4.83
C LEU A 18 -1.41 -17.69 3.72
N ALA A 19 -1.75 -16.45 4.06
CA ALA A 19 -1.60 -15.32 3.17
C ALA A 19 -0.09 -15.21 2.89
N HIS A 20 0.37 -15.89 1.85
CA HIS A 20 1.72 -15.73 1.37
C HIS A 20 1.86 -14.25 0.96
N ALA A 21 2.97 -13.61 1.32
CA ALA A 21 3.34 -12.31 0.79
C ALA A 21 4.28 -12.52 -0.41
N GLU A 22 4.16 -11.65 -1.40
CA GLU A 22 5.08 -11.53 -2.52
C GLU A 22 6.07 -10.41 -2.21
N THR A 23 7.36 -10.71 -2.28
CA THR A 23 8.42 -9.70 -2.13
C THR A 23 8.78 -9.18 -3.51
N LEU A 24 8.50 -7.90 -3.73
CA LEU A 24 8.83 -7.18 -4.95
C LEU A 24 10.10 -6.36 -4.71
N GLN A 25 11.07 -6.52 -5.60
CA GLN A 25 12.24 -5.65 -5.72
C GLN A 25 11.98 -4.71 -6.91
N PHE A 26 12.06 -3.40 -6.69
CA PHE A 26 11.63 -2.42 -7.69
C PHE A 26 12.61 -1.24 -7.84
N PRO A 27 12.83 -0.74 -9.07
CA PRO A 27 12.36 -1.35 -10.33
C PRO A 27 13.08 -2.68 -10.59
N SER A 28 12.46 -3.64 -11.27
CA SER A 28 13.00 -5.00 -11.42
C SER A 28 14.34 -5.08 -12.15
N GLU A 29 14.61 -4.12 -13.06
CA GLU A 29 15.86 -4.04 -13.82
C GLU A 29 17.05 -3.53 -13.00
N GLU A 30 16.82 -2.59 -12.07
CA GLU A 30 17.85 -2.00 -11.20
C GLU A 30 17.25 -1.69 -9.82
N PRO A 31 17.03 -2.71 -8.98
CA PRO A 31 16.26 -2.53 -7.76
C PRO A 31 16.93 -1.60 -6.75
N ILE A 32 16.18 -0.63 -6.24
CA ILE A 32 16.64 0.30 -5.20
C ILE A 32 15.94 0.07 -3.86
N ALA A 33 14.81 -0.64 -3.89
CA ALA A 33 13.99 -0.93 -2.72
C ALA A 33 13.32 -2.29 -2.88
N GLU A 34 12.95 -2.88 -1.74
CA GLU A 34 12.06 -4.03 -1.72
C GLU A 34 10.92 -3.84 -0.74
N VAL A 35 9.78 -4.45 -1.06
CA VAL A 35 8.58 -4.47 -0.22
C VAL A 35 7.92 -5.83 -0.31
N SER A 36 7.33 -6.30 0.79
CA SER A 36 6.54 -7.52 0.84
C SER A 36 5.06 -7.19 0.99
N ILE A 37 4.24 -7.58 0.01
CA ILE A 37 2.81 -7.30 -0.04
C ILE A 37 2.03 -8.62 -0.08
N PRO A 38 0.94 -8.80 0.70
CA PRO A 38 0.13 -10.01 0.63
C PRO A 38 -0.37 -10.29 -0.80
N HIS A 39 -0.27 -11.54 -1.28
CA HIS A 39 -0.75 -11.89 -2.63
C HIS A 39 -2.22 -11.54 -2.84
N SER A 40 -3.03 -11.56 -1.78
CA SER A 40 -4.45 -11.21 -1.84
C SER A 40 -4.69 -9.74 -2.22
N TRP A 41 -3.69 -8.88 -2.08
CA TRP A 41 -3.74 -7.48 -2.50
C TRP A 41 -3.37 -7.28 -3.98
N GLY A 42 -3.04 -8.37 -4.69
CA GLY A 42 -2.67 -8.35 -6.11
C GLY A 42 -1.51 -7.39 -6.43
N PRO A 43 -0.39 -7.46 -5.69
CA PRO A 43 0.71 -6.52 -5.90
C PRO A 43 1.31 -6.68 -7.30
N LYS A 44 1.69 -5.56 -7.91
CA LYS A 44 2.31 -5.54 -9.24
C LYS A 44 3.28 -4.38 -9.40
N GLU A 45 4.27 -4.59 -10.25
CA GLU A 45 5.15 -3.53 -10.73
C GLU A 45 4.38 -2.61 -11.70
N THR A 46 4.61 -1.31 -11.59
CA THR A 46 4.10 -0.26 -12.48
C THR A 46 5.26 0.34 -13.28
N GLU A 47 5.01 1.33 -14.11
CA GLU A 47 6.09 2.04 -14.81
C GLU A 47 7.03 2.79 -13.85
N THR A 48 6.54 3.15 -12.67
CA THR A 48 7.22 4.04 -11.72
C THR A 48 7.50 3.39 -10.37
N GLY A 49 7.04 2.17 -10.12
CA GLY A 49 7.28 1.46 -8.86
C GLY A 49 6.34 0.28 -8.68
N VAL A 50 5.55 0.25 -7.62
CA VAL A 50 4.61 -0.84 -7.33
C VAL A 50 3.28 -0.31 -6.85
N ASP A 51 2.19 -1.02 -7.14
CA ASP A 51 0.88 -0.77 -6.54
C ASP A 51 0.26 -2.06 -6.01
N ALA A 52 -0.77 -1.89 -5.16
CA ALA A 52 -1.60 -2.97 -4.66
C ALA A 52 -2.96 -2.42 -4.22
N THR A 53 -3.96 -3.29 -4.13
CA THR A 53 -5.29 -2.92 -3.63
C THR A 53 -5.82 -4.03 -2.74
N SER A 54 -6.26 -3.68 -1.55
CA SER A 54 -6.88 -4.62 -0.61
C SER A 54 -8.03 -5.42 -1.26
N PRO A 55 -8.29 -6.67 -0.82
CA PRO A 55 -9.27 -7.56 -1.48
C PRO A 55 -10.71 -7.02 -1.55
N ASP A 56 -11.09 -6.16 -0.60
CA ASP A 56 -12.40 -5.49 -0.53
C ASP A 56 -12.38 -4.06 -1.08
N SER A 57 -11.25 -3.64 -1.68
CA SER A 57 -11.02 -2.30 -2.21
C SER A 57 -11.12 -1.18 -1.17
N ALA A 58 -11.01 -1.51 0.13
CA ALA A 58 -11.00 -0.51 1.20
C ALA A 58 -9.78 0.40 1.15
N ILE A 59 -8.66 -0.10 0.62
CA ILE A 59 -7.36 0.57 0.54
C ILE A 59 -6.75 0.33 -0.84
N TYR A 60 -6.35 1.42 -1.48
CA TYR A 60 -5.34 1.47 -2.54
C TYR A 60 -4.01 1.93 -1.96
N PHE A 61 -2.92 1.31 -2.41
CA PHE A 61 -1.57 1.61 -1.95
C PHE A 61 -0.59 1.57 -3.12
N SER A 62 0.29 2.57 -3.24
CA SER A 62 1.40 2.56 -4.20
C SER A 62 2.70 3.07 -3.60
N ILE A 63 3.81 2.68 -4.22
CA ILE A 63 5.14 3.19 -3.93
C ILE A 63 5.79 3.53 -5.26
N ASP A 64 5.95 4.82 -5.52
CA ASP A 64 6.55 5.35 -6.74
C ASP A 64 7.96 5.87 -6.48
N ILE A 65 8.85 5.68 -7.45
CA ILE A 65 10.24 6.11 -7.36
C ILE A 65 10.37 7.52 -7.93
N ALA A 66 10.95 8.40 -7.12
CA ALA A 66 11.30 9.75 -7.49
C ALA A 66 12.79 10.04 -7.25
N SER A 67 13.19 11.25 -7.63
CA SER A 67 14.47 11.87 -7.34
C SER A 67 14.22 13.34 -7.05
N ASP A 68 15.23 14.05 -6.57
CA ASP A 68 15.15 15.51 -6.35
C ASP A 68 14.70 16.29 -7.59
N LYS A 69 14.97 15.75 -8.79
CA LYS A 69 14.60 16.39 -10.07
C LYS A 69 13.17 16.06 -10.51
N THR A 70 12.56 15.02 -9.96
CA THR A 70 11.28 14.48 -10.44
C THR A 70 10.22 14.43 -9.35
N ILE A 71 10.54 14.77 -8.10
CA ILE A 71 9.63 14.69 -6.97
C ILE A 71 8.37 15.54 -7.19
N ASP A 72 8.51 16.79 -7.64
CA ASP A 72 7.35 17.67 -7.91
C ASP A 72 6.41 17.03 -8.94
N LYS A 73 6.97 16.53 -10.04
CA LYS A 73 6.19 15.82 -11.07
C LYS A 73 5.54 14.54 -10.54
N THR A 74 6.23 13.80 -9.67
CA THR A 74 5.69 12.56 -9.11
C THR A 74 4.52 12.85 -8.19
N LEU A 75 4.62 13.91 -7.36
CA LEU A 75 3.53 14.38 -6.52
C LEU A 75 2.34 14.88 -7.36
N ASP A 76 2.60 15.63 -8.43
CA ASP A 76 1.56 16.05 -9.38
C ASP A 76 0.86 14.83 -10.00
N ASP A 77 1.62 13.82 -10.47
CA ASP A 77 1.07 12.61 -11.09
C ASP A 77 0.21 11.80 -10.08
N VAL A 78 0.61 11.73 -8.80
CA VAL A 78 -0.16 11.10 -7.71
C VAL A 78 -1.48 11.84 -7.46
N ILE A 79 -1.44 13.17 -7.34
CA ILE A 79 -2.66 13.99 -7.15
C ILE A 79 -3.59 13.82 -8.35
N ASP A 80 -3.03 13.88 -9.56
CA ASP A 80 -3.77 13.67 -10.81
C ASP A 80 -4.44 12.29 -10.86
N PHE A 81 -3.75 11.25 -10.41
CA PHE A 81 -4.31 9.90 -10.31
C PHE A 81 -5.49 9.85 -9.34
N LEU A 82 -5.34 10.40 -8.13
CA LEU A 82 -6.40 10.44 -7.13
C LEU A 82 -7.63 11.20 -7.66
N LEU A 83 -7.44 12.39 -8.24
CA LEU A 83 -8.51 13.20 -8.84
C LEU A 83 -9.21 12.48 -10.00
N LYS A 84 -8.46 11.82 -10.90
CA LYS A 84 -9.03 11.03 -12.01
C LYS A 84 -9.87 9.86 -11.52
N ASN A 85 -9.56 9.32 -10.35
CA ASN A 85 -10.34 8.26 -9.69
C ASN A 85 -11.48 8.80 -8.82
N GLY A 86 -11.71 10.12 -8.82
CA GLY A 86 -12.84 10.76 -8.15
C GLY A 86 -12.61 11.04 -6.66
N VAL A 87 -11.35 11.03 -6.21
CA VAL A 87 -10.99 11.46 -4.86
C VAL A 87 -10.97 12.98 -4.80
N GLU A 88 -11.74 13.55 -3.89
CA GLU A 88 -11.69 14.95 -3.49
C GLU A 88 -10.86 15.07 -2.22
N ILE A 89 -9.80 15.89 -2.24
CA ILE A 89 -8.89 16.10 -1.09
C ILE A 89 -9.25 17.41 -0.40
N ASP A 90 -9.43 17.39 0.93
CA ASP A 90 -9.58 18.61 1.72
C ASP A 90 -8.21 19.15 2.13
N ASP A 91 -7.64 20.04 1.32
CA ASP A 91 -6.33 20.66 1.61
C ASP A 91 -6.25 21.34 2.99
N LYS A 92 -7.39 21.77 3.57
CA LYS A 92 -7.40 22.41 4.89
C LYS A 92 -7.24 21.43 6.04
N SER A 93 -7.48 20.15 5.80
CA SER A 93 -7.31 19.07 6.77
C SER A 93 -5.86 18.62 6.92
N LYS A 94 -4.95 19.14 6.09
CA LYS A 94 -3.55 18.73 6.02
C LYS A 94 -2.94 18.60 7.41
N HIS A 95 -2.47 17.40 7.70
CA HIS A 95 -1.68 17.09 8.88
C HIS A 95 -0.26 16.67 8.46
N GLU A 96 0.74 17.25 9.13
CA GLU A 96 2.14 16.87 8.95
C GLU A 96 2.62 16.17 10.21
N TYR A 97 3.08 14.93 10.04
CA TYR A 97 3.66 14.17 11.14
C TYR A 97 5.13 14.55 11.33
N PRO A 98 5.68 14.43 12.56
CA PRO A 98 7.10 14.59 12.79
C PRO A 98 7.92 13.63 11.93
N ASP A 99 9.05 14.12 11.40
CA ASP A 99 10.02 13.28 10.69
C ASP A 99 10.38 12.04 11.50
N SER A 100 10.49 10.92 10.80
CA SER A 100 10.79 9.62 11.40
C SER A 100 11.79 8.82 10.55
N VAL A 101 12.08 7.59 10.98
CA VAL A 101 12.96 6.67 10.27
C VAL A 101 12.26 5.33 10.12
N LEU A 102 12.15 4.84 8.89
CA LEU A 102 11.63 3.51 8.57
C LEU A 102 12.75 2.69 7.92
N ASN A 103 13.18 1.61 8.58
CA ASN A 103 14.20 0.69 8.06
C ASN A 103 15.48 1.38 7.54
N GLY A 104 15.90 2.46 8.23
CA GLY A 104 17.10 3.24 7.87
C GLY A 104 16.85 4.38 6.89
N MET A 105 15.66 4.51 6.32
CA MET A 105 15.25 5.61 5.46
C MET A 105 14.64 6.73 6.29
N LYS A 106 15.06 7.97 6.04
CA LYS A 106 14.34 9.14 6.58
C LYS A 106 12.96 9.19 5.94
N MET A 107 11.95 9.50 6.75
CA MET A 107 10.55 9.53 6.33
C MET A 107 9.89 10.85 6.77
N ALA A 108 9.30 11.55 5.81
CA ALA A 108 8.29 12.57 6.04
C ALA A 108 6.90 11.98 5.75
N HIS A 109 5.87 12.41 6.48
CA HIS A 109 4.52 11.87 6.35
C HIS A 109 3.48 12.98 6.43
N LEU A 110 2.60 13.00 5.44
CA LEU A 110 1.50 13.95 5.29
C LEU A 110 0.18 13.18 5.19
N GLU A 111 -0.87 13.69 5.81
CA GLU A 111 -2.22 13.12 5.77
C GLU A 111 -3.25 14.22 5.45
N TRP A 112 -4.30 13.85 4.74
CA TRP A 112 -5.48 14.66 4.49
C TRP A 112 -6.74 13.83 4.64
N ASP A 113 -7.79 14.47 5.16
CA ASP A 113 -9.16 14.04 4.93
C ASP A 113 -9.51 14.19 3.44
N GLY A 114 -10.28 13.23 2.92
CA GLY A 114 -10.86 13.30 1.59
C GLY A 114 -12.22 12.65 1.50
N LYS A 115 -12.71 12.58 0.27
CA LYS A 115 -13.95 11.86 -0.07
C LYS A 115 -13.86 11.29 -1.48
N ASP A 116 -14.37 10.08 -1.66
CA ASP A 116 -14.61 9.50 -2.98
C ASP A 116 -16.10 9.18 -3.21
N LYS A 117 -16.40 8.37 -4.24
CA LYS A 117 -17.76 7.95 -4.56
C LYS A 117 -18.43 7.09 -3.47
N ASP A 118 -17.65 6.40 -2.64
CA ASP A 118 -18.12 5.46 -1.63
C ASP A 118 -18.20 6.11 -0.24
N GLY A 119 -17.43 7.18 0.01
CA GLY A 119 -17.59 7.95 1.24
C GLY A 119 -16.33 8.72 1.65
N PRO A 120 -16.22 9.06 2.95
CA PRO A 120 -15.02 9.67 3.51
C PRO A 120 -13.81 8.74 3.41
N VAL A 121 -12.65 9.32 3.08
CA VAL A 121 -11.39 8.59 2.94
C VAL A 121 -10.26 9.32 3.66
N ASP A 122 -9.21 8.58 3.99
CA ASP A 122 -7.89 9.11 4.36
C ASP A 122 -6.97 9.03 3.14
N VAL A 123 -6.24 10.11 2.90
CA VAL A 123 -5.19 10.20 1.89
C VAL A 123 -3.88 10.49 2.59
N GLU A 124 -2.91 9.60 2.46
CA GLU A 124 -1.59 9.78 3.06
C GLU A 124 -0.49 9.74 2.01
N LEU A 125 0.52 10.59 2.20
CA LEU A 125 1.76 10.58 1.43
C LEU A 125 2.96 10.40 2.37
N GLY A 126 3.70 9.31 2.16
CA GLY A 126 4.99 9.07 2.78
C GLY A 126 6.13 9.37 1.80
N LEU A 127 7.10 10.19 2.21
CA LEU A 127 8.33 10.43 1.43
C LEU A 127 9.48 9.75 2.14
N LEU A 128 10.05 8.71 1.53
CA LEU A 128 11.17 7.96 2.09
C LEU A 128 12.43 8.09 1.24
N GLN A 129 13.59 8.19 1.88
CA GLN A 129 14.88 8.33 1.19
C GLN A 129 15.70 7.02 1.25
N PRO A 130 15.61 6.11 0.26
CA PRO A 130 16.39 4.87 0.22
C PRO A 130 17.88 5.11 -0.08
N SER A 131 18.23 6.21 -0.77
CA SER A 131 19.60 6.63 -1.04
C SER A 131 19.67 8.15 -1.27
N GLU A 132 20.88 8.72 -1.41
CA GLU A 132 21.09 10.18 -1.47
C GLU A 132 20.24 10.86 -2.57
N ASP A 133 20.18 10.26 -3.76
CA ASP A 133 19.53 10.86 -4.95
C ASP A 133 18.14 10.24 -5.27
N LYS A 134 17.61 9.39 -4.41
CA LYS A 134 16.37 8.65 -4.66
C LYS A 134 15.36 8.88 -3.53
N LEU A 135 14.10 8.96 -3.93
CA LEU A 135 12.95 9.06 -3.04
C LEU A 135 11.94 7.96 -3.41
N LEU A 136 11.21 7.50 -2.41
CA LEU A 136 10.00 6.71 -2.55
C LEU A 136 8.82 7.59 -2.13
N VAL A 137 7.84 7.70 -3.00
CA VAL A 137 6.55 8.35 -2.71
C VAL A 137 5.55 7.24 -2.46
N VAL A 138 5.21 7.04 -1.19
CA VAL A 138 4.18 6.10 -0.77
C VAL A 138 2.85 6.83 -0.80
N THR A 139 1.89 6.33 -1.57
CA THR A 139 0.52 6.84 -1.59
C THR A 139 -0.41 5.83 -0.93
N TYR A 140 -1.20 6.32 0.01
CA TYR A 140 -2.28 5.57 0.65
C TYR A 140 -3.60 6.28 0.39
N TRP A 141 -4.60 5.54 -0.06
CA TRP A 141 -5.98 5.99 -0.18
C TRP A 141 -6.88 4.93 0.46
N GLY A 142 -7.43 5.25 1.63
CA GLY A 142 -8.18 4.31 2.47
C GLY A 142 -9.57 4.81 2.85
N SER A 143 -10.57 3.94 2.81
CA SER A 143 -11.92 4.22 3.28
C SER A 143 -11.97 4.29 4.81
N LYS A 144 -12.37 5.43 5.39
CA LYS A 144 -12.48 5.60 6.85
C LYS A 144 -13.42 4.59 7.53
N GLU A 145 -14.38 4.03 6.78
CA GLU A 145 -15.33 3.06 7.32
C GLU A 145 -14.72 1.66 7.47
N THR A 146 -13.76 1.31 6.61
CA THR A 146 -13.36 -0.09 6.44
C THR A 146 -11.87 -0.36 6.51
N GLN A 147 -11.03 0.68 6.45
CA GLN A 147 -9.58 0.54 6.43
C GLN A 147 -8.99 -0.12 7.68
N ASP A 148 -9.58 0.12 8.86
CA ASP A 148 -9.09 -0.41 10.16
C ASP A 148 -8.97 -1.95 10.16
N LYS A 149 -9.72 -2.64 9.29
CA LYS A 149 -9.63 -4.10 9.11
C LYS A 149 -8.27 -4.56 8.57
N HIS A 150 -7.51 -3.63 7.99
CA HIS A 150 -6.28 -3.88 7.25
C HIS A 150 -5.06 -3.24 7.91
N ASP A 151 -5.19 -2.58 9.07
CA ASP A 151 -4.09 -1.93 9.79
C ASP A 151 -2.87 -2.85 9.97
N GLU A 152 -3.10 -4.10 10.37
CA GLU A 152 -2.01 -5.07 10.55
C GLU A 152 -1.33 -5.41 9.22
N ALA A 153 -2.08 -5.45 8.11
CA ALA A 153 -1.54 -5.70 6.78
C ALA A 153 -0.72 -4.50 6.29
N VAL A 154 -1.24 -3.28 6.42
CA VAL A 154 -0.55 -2.04 6.08
C VAL A 154 0.74 -1.89 6.89
N GLN A 155 0.68 -2.12 8.21
CA GLN A 155 1.87 -2.11 9.07
C GLN A 155 2.91 -3.14 8.63
N LYS A 156 2.50 -4.35 8.23
CA LYS A 156 3.44 -5.36 7.71
C LYS A 156 4.07 -4.95 6.39
N ILE A 157 3.29 -4.35 5.48
CA ILE A 157 3.79 -3.82 4.21
C ILE A 157 4.84 -2.74 4.50
N MET A 158 4.49 -1.72 5.28
CA MET A 158 5.40 -0.62 5.62
C MET A 158 6.65 -1.11 6.34
N ASN A 159 6.53 -1.99 7.33
CA ASN A 159 7.69 -2.55 8.05
C ASN A 159 8.57 -3.44 7.17
N SER A 160 8.07 -3.94 6.04
CA SER A 160 8.87 -4.71 5.08
C SER A 160 9.60 -3.83 4.06
N LEU A 161 9.14 -2.58 3.87
CA LEU A 161 9.72 -1.64 2.91
C LEU A 161 11.10 -1.21 3.38
N LYS A 162 12.13 -1.48 2.58
CA LYS A 162 13.52 -1.14 2.92
C LYS A 162 14.35 -0.90 1.66
N PRO A 163 15.47 -0.16 1.77
CA PRO A 163 16.38 0.02 0.65
C PRO A 163 17.06 -1.31 0.32
N ILE A 164 17.36 -1.50 -0.96
CA ILE A 164 18.34 -2.49 -1.41
C ILE A 164 19.68 -1.76 -1.44
N ASN A 165 20.55 -2.11 -0.50
CA ASN A 165 21.91 -1.58 -0.46
C ASN A 165 22.82 -2.56 -1.22
N ASP A 166 23.64 -2.05 -2.13
CA ASP A 166 24.80 -2.76 -2.69
C ASP A 166 25.87 -3.06 -1.63
#